data_AF-A0A183R0X8-F1
#
_entry.id   AF-A0A183R0X8-F1
#
_cell.length_a   1.000
_cell.length_b   1.000
_cell.length_c   1.000
_cell.angle_alpha   90.00
_cell.angle_beta   90.00
_cell.angle_gamma   90.00
#
_symmetry.space_group_name_H-M   'P 1'
#
loop_
_entity.id
_entity.type
_entity.pdbx_description
1 polymer ?
#
loop_
_entity_poly.entity_id
_entity_poly.type
_entity_poly.pdbx_seq_one_letter_code
_entity_poly.pdbx_strand_id
1 'polypeptide(L)'
;MQGYASYAGGPVGLGDPNSKYISSTERSNVISKFVQEKLISELCVDEWKDWRKCIRGKRGEWFGTWNCKPKYLIFEQCQMRYLQDLEQLKKFEEEYLSLRTEYRKTGVGRAFMTKERIRELCEL
;
A
#
# COMPACT_ATOMS: atom_id res chain seq x y z
N MET A 1 -24.48 -10.77 -19.90
CA MET A 1 -23.54 -9.81 -20.51
C MET A 1 -22.73 -9.18 -19.39
N GLN A 2 -21.47 -9.57 -19.22
CA GLN A 2 -20.55 -8.87 -18.30
C GLN A 2 -20.13 -7.58 -18.99
N GLY A 3 -20.85 -6.49 -18.71
CA GLY A 3 -20.43 -5.17 -19.12
C GLY A 3 -19.10 -4.87 -18.48
N TYR A 4 -18.06 -4.70 -19.30
CA TYR A 4 -16.77 -4.20 -18.84
C TYR A 4 -17.04 -2.91 -18.07
N ALA A 5 -16.66 -2.84 -16.80
CA ALA A 5 -16.81 -1.64 -15.99
C ALA A 5 -16.07 -0.50 -16.71
N SER A 6 -16.84 0.37 -17.37
CA SER A 6 -16.28 1.47 -18.14
C SER A 6 -15.50 2.38 -17.22
N TYR A 7 -14.21 2.55 -17.47
CA TYR A 7 -13.38 3.57 -16.84
C TYR A 7 -13.80 5.00 -17.23
N ALA A 8 -14.71 5.14 -18.21
CA ALA A 8 -15.37 6.38 -18.57
C ALA A 8 -16.79 6.44 -17.96
N GLY A 9 -17.07 7.49 -17.19
CA GLY A 9 -18.38 7.70 -16.55
C GLY A 9 -18.27 8.39 -15.19
N GLY A 10 -19.40 8.55 -14.49
CA GLY A 10 -19.45 9.22 -13.19
C GLY A 10 -19.32 10.76 -13.27
N PRO A 11 -19.43 11.45 -12.12
CA PRO A 11 -19.54 12.92 -12.06
C PRO A 11 -18.29 13.66 -12.56
N VAL A 12 -17.12 13.03 -12.50
CA VAL A 12 -15.84 13.59 -12.96
C VAL A 12 -15.19 12.76 -14.09
N GLY A 13 -15.93 11.84 -14.70
CA GLY A 13 -15.43 11.05 -15.84
C GLY A 13 -14.45 9.92 -15.48
N LEU A 14 -14.27 9.59 -14.19
CA LEU A 14 -13.31 8.59 -13.69
C LEU A 14 -13.92 7.20 -13.41
N GLY A 15 -15.11 6.94 -13.95
CA GLY A 15 -15.89 5.72 -13.77
C GLY A 15 -16.97 5.85 -12.69
N ASP A 16 -17.81 4.82 -12.57
CA ASP A 16 -18.92 4.79 -11.61
C ASP A 16 -18.41 4.74 -10.14
N PRO A 17 -18.77 5.71 -9.28
CA PRO A 17 -18.42 5.70 -7.87
C PRO A 17 -19.04 4.56 -7.05
N ASN A 18 -20.17 4.02 -7.49
CA ASN A 18 -20.90 2.98 -6.74
C ASN A 18 -20.52 1.56 -7.16
N SER A 19 -19.73 1.42 -8.22
CA SER A 19 -19.24 0.11 -8.66
C SER A 19 -18.37 -0.51 -7.58
N LYS A 20 -18.68 -1.77 -7.22
CA LYS A 20 -17.87 -2.62 -6.33
C LYS A 20 -16.94 -3.56 -7.09
N TYR A 21 -16.98 -3.54 -8.41
CA TYR A 21 -16.11 -4.38 -9.23
C TYR A 21 -14.66 -3.92 -9.09
N ILE A 22 -13.76 -4.86 -8.83
CA ILE A 22 -12.31 -4.64 -8.80
C ILE A 22 -11.71 -5.48 -9.92
N SER A 23 -11.01 -4.83 -10.85
CA SER A 23 -10.34 -5.54 -11.94
C SER A 23 -9.09 -6.28 -11.44
N SER A 24 -8.64 -7.29 -12.18
CA SER A 24 -7.38 -7.99 -11.86
C SER A 24 -6.19 -7.03 -11.83
N THR A 25 -6.10 -6.10 -12.78
CA THR A 25 -5.06 -5.07 -12.83
C THR A 25 -5.10 -4.15 -11.62
N GLU A 26 -6.29 -3.74 -11.19
CA GLU A 26 -6.48 -2.90 -10.01
C GLU A 26 -6.07 -3.63 -8.73
N ARG A 27 -6.43 -4.91 -8.63
CA ARG A 27 -6.03 -5.77 -7.51
C ARG A 27 -4.51 -5.94 -7.44
N SER A 28 -3.86 -6.29 -8.55
CA SER A 28 -2.42 -6.56 -8.60
C SER A 28 -1.53 -5.32 -8.48
N ASN A 29 -2.02 -4.15 -8.88
CA ASN A 29 -1.21 -2.92 -8.87
C ASN A 29 -1.65 -1.95 -7.77
N VAL A 30 -2.91 -1.50 -7.82
CA VAL A 30 -3.38 -0.39 -6.98
C VAL A 30 -3.62 -0.86 -5.55
N ILE A 31 -4.36 -1.96 -5.37
CA ILE A 31 -4.64 -2.51 -4.04
C ILE A 31 -3.35 -3.03 -3.41
N SER A 32 -2.53 -3.77 -4.16
CA SER A 32 -1.23 -4.23 -3.66
C SER A 32 -0.35 -3.07 -3.17
N LYS A 33 -0.31 -1.96 -3.92
CA LYS A 33 0.41 -0.75 -3.49
C LYS A 33 -0.23 -0.13 -2.24
N PHE A 34 -1.56 0.02 -2.21
CA PHE A 34 -2.27 0.55 -1.04
C PHE A 34 -1.96 -0.24 0.24
N VAL A 35 -2.04 -1.57 0.17
CA VAL A 35 -1.75 -2.45 1.30
C VAL A 35 -0.28 -2.33 1.71
N GLN A 36 0.64 -2.31 0.75
CA GLN A 36 2.07 -2.15 1.03
C GLN A 36 2.37 -0.81 1.72
N GLU A 37 1.77 0.28 1.25
CA GLU A 37 1.94 1.61 1.84
C GLU A 37 1.41 1.63 3.27
N LYS A 38 0.21 1.08 3.51
CA LYS A 38 -0.39 0.97 4.86
C LYS A 38 0.46 0.12 5.81
N LEU A 39 1.03 -0.98 5.32
CA LEU A 39 1.93 -1.82 6.12
C LEU A 39 3.19 -1.06 6.55
N ILE A 40 3.77 -0.25 5.66
CA ILE A 40 5.00 0.51 5.94
C ILE A 40 4.71 1.74 6.81
N SER A 41 3.58 2.41 6.60
CA SER A 41 3.27 3.69 7.24
C SER A 41 2.53 3.56 8.57
N GLU A 42 1.75 2.50 8.78
CA GLU A 42 0.85 2.37 9.93
C GLU A 42 1.11 1.09 10.73
N LEU A 43 1.15 -0.08 10.09
CA LEU A 43 1.03 -1.37 10.79
C LEU A 43 2.36 -2.01 11.22
N CYS A 44 3.38 -1.93 10.37
CA CYS A 44 4.71 -2.52 10.55
C CYS A 44 5.79 -1.43 10.52
N VAL A 45 5.46 -0.25 11.03
CA VAL A 45 6.29 0.95 10.95
C VAL A 45 7.60 0.79 11.73
N ASP A 46 7.57 0.09 12.85
CA ASP A 46 8.73 -0.06 13.74
C ASP A 46 9.73 -1.06 13.15
N GLU A 47 9.25 -2.19 12.65
CA GLU A 47 10.07 -3.18 11.95
C GLU A 47 10.67 -2.59 10.66
N TRP A 48 9.88 -1.78 9.94
CA TRP A 48 10.37 -1.05 8.77
C TRP A 48 11.49 -0.08 9.11
N LYS A 49 11.31 0.73 10.18
CA LYS A 49 12.32 1.69 10.65
C LYS A 49 13.60 0.97 11.09
N ASP A 50 13.49 -0.15 11.80
CA ASP A 50 14.66 -0.92 12.23
C ASP A 50 15.47 -1.47 11.05
N TRP A 51 14.77 -2.03 10.05
CA TRP A 51 15.41 -2.47 8.81
C TRP A 51 16.05 -1.31 8.04
N ARG A 52 15.35 -0.17 7.92
CA ARG A 52 15.87 1.03 7.25
C ARG A 52 17.10 1.61 7.93
N LYS A 53 17.10 1.67 9.27
CA LYS A 53 18.24 2.12 10.07
C LYS A 53 19.46 1.23 9.83
N CYS A 54 19.27 -0.08 9.73
CA CYS A 54 20.34 -1.00 9.40
C CYS A 54 20.93 -0.74 8.00
N ILE A 55 20.09 -0.64 6.97
CA ILE A 55 20.54 -0.37 5.60
C ILE A 55 21.30 0.96 5.54
N ARG A 56 20.80 1.98 6.24
CA ARG A 56 21.45 3.30 6.29
C ARG A 56 22.80 3.24 6.98
N GLY A 57 22.91 2.53 8.10
CA GLY A 57 24.15 2.37 8.84
C GLY A 57 25.24 1.61 8.07
N LYS A 58 24.84 0.68 7.19
CA LYS A 58 25.76 -0.14 6.38
C LYS A 58 25.92 0.34 4.94
N ARG A 59 25.49 1.57 4.65
CA ARG A 59 25.56 2.14 3.31
C ARG A 59 27.03 2.31 2.90
N GLY A 60 27.44 1.61 1.84
CA GLY A 60 28.82 1.63 1.35
C GLY A 60 29.68 0.46 1.82
N GLU A 61 29.17 -0.40 2.71
CA GLU A 61 29.82 -1.66 3.06
C GLU A 61 29.57 -2.72 1.98
N TRP A 62 30.59 -3.53 1.69
CA TRP A 62 30.41 -4.74 0.90
C TRP A 62 29.49 -5.70 1.67
N PHE A 63 28.42 -6.20 1.04
CA PHE A 63 27.36 -7.01 1.67
C PHE A 63 26.52 -6.32 2.77
N GLY A 64 26.49 -4.98 2.83
CA GLY A 64 25.70 -4.25 3.83
C GLY A 64 24.20 -4.66 3.88
N THR A 65 23.60 -4.96 2.72
CA THR A 65 22.22 -5.44 2.60
C THR A 65 22.02 -6.84 3.17
N TRP A 66 22.97 -7.76 2.95
CA TRP A 66 22.92 -9.13 3.48
C TRP A 66 22.92 -9.16 5.00
N ASN A 67 23.72 -8.29 5.60
CA ASN A 67 23.78 -8.16 7.06
C ASN A 67 22.47 -7.63 7.67
N CYS A 68 21.64 -6.94 6.89
CA CYS A 68 20.33 -6.44 7.32
C CYS A 68 19.18 -7.39 6.97
N LYS A 69 19.46 -8.52 6.31
CA LYS A 69 18.47 -9.55 5.98
C LYS A 69 17.68 -10.05 7.21
N PRO A 70 18.28 -10.28 8.39
CA PRO A 70 17.50 -10.71 9.57
C PRO A 70 16.43 -9.69 9.99
N LYS A 71 16.73 -8.39 9.91
CA LYS A 71 15.76 -7.33 10.20
C LYS A 71 14.66 -7.25 9.14
N TYR A 72 15.01 -7.49 7.88
CA TYR A 72 14.02 -7.62 6.81
C TYR A 72 13.06 -8.78 7.06
N LEU A 73 13.55 -9.94 7.51
CA LEU A 73 12.70 -11.09 7.81
C LEU A 73 11.70 -10.79 8.94
N ILE A 74 12.08 -9.98 9.93
CA ILE A 74 11.15 -9.53 10.99
C ILE A 74 10.05 -8.64 10.39
N PHE A 75 10.44 -7.71 9.51
CA PHE A 75 9.48 -6.88 8.78
C PHE A 75 8.54 -7.73 7.91
N GLU A 76 9.07 -8.68 7.15
CA GLU A 76 8.29 -9.61 6.33
C GLU A 76 7.33 -10.44 7.17
N GLN A 77 7.77 -10.96 8.33
CA GLN A 77 6.90 -11.66 9.27
C GLN A 77 5.76 -10.76 9.77
N CYS A 78 6.04 -9.48 10.05
CA CYS A 78 4.99 -8.53 10.41
C CYS A 78 3.94 -8.41 9.29
N GLN A 79 4.39 -8.22 8.05
CA GLN A 79 3.49 -8.12 6.89
C GLN A 79 2.66 -9.39 6.70
N MET A 80 3.28 -10.56 6.82
CA MET A 80 2.63 -11.85 6.65
C MET A 80 1.47 -12.05 7.65
N ARG A 81 1.56 -11.55 8.89
CA ARG A 81 0.46 -11.62 9.86
C ARG A 81 -0.83 -10.98 9.33
N TYR A 82 -0.72 -9.86 8.62
CA TYR A 82 -1.88 -9.16 8.07
C TYR A 82 -2.31 -9.73 6.71
N LEU A 83 -1.37 -10.19 5.90
CA LEU A 83 -1.66 -10.74 4.57
C LEU A 83 -2.22 -12.17 4.62
N GLN A 84 -1.98 -12.92 5.69
CA GLN A 84 -2.56 -14.25 5.90
C GLN A 84 -3.97 -14.20 6.50
N ASP A 85 -4.37 -13.06 7.09
CA ASP A 85 -5.70 -12.87 7.67
C ASP A 85 -6.69 -12.39 6.60
N LEU A 86 -7.59 -13.28 6.20
CA LEU A 86 -8.64 -13.00 5.21
C LEU A 86 -9.61 -11.90 5.65
N GLU A 87 -9.82 -11.72 6.95
CA GLU A 87 -10.68 -10.66 7.48
C GLU A 87 -10.00 -9.29 7.31
N GLN A 88 -8.69 -9.22 7.58
CA GLN A 88 -7.90 -8.00 7.38
C GLN A 88 -7.83 -7.61 5.91
N LEU A 89 -7.62 -8.59 5.02
CA LEU A 89 -7.62 -8.33 3.57
C LEU A 89 -8.95 -7.77 3.10
N LYS A 90 -10.09 -8.27 3.60
CA LYS A 90 -11.41 -7.69 3.30
C LYS A 90 -11.55 -6.27 3.80
N LYS A 91 -11.07 -5.97 5.02
CA LYS A 91 -11.08 -4.60 5.57
C LYS A 91 -10.27 -3.64 4.69
N PHE A 92 -9.11 -4.06 4.19
CA PHE A 92 -8.31 -3.26 3.26
C PHE A 92 -9.01 -3.08 1.92
N GLU A 93 -9.68 -4.11 1.40
CA GLU A 93 -10.46 -4.00 0.16
C GLU A 93 -11.64 -3.02 0.31
N GLU A 94 -12.34 -3.04 1.44
CA GLU A 94 -13.42 -2.10 1.76
C GLU A 94 -12.94 -0.66 1.92
N GLU A 95 -11.82 -0.47 2.63
CA GLU A 95 -11.18 0.84 2.81
C GLU A 95 -10.75 1.41 1.45
N TYR A 96 -10.12 0.59 0.61
CA TYR A 96 -9.74 0.96 -0.75
C TYR A 96 -10.97 1.35 -1.60
N LEU A 97 -12.05 0.57 -1.55
CA LEU A 97 -13.28 0.87 -2.28
C LEU A 97 -13.89 2.20 -1.85
N SER A 98 -13.87 2.52 -0.56
CA SER A 98 -14.34 3.80 -0.02
C SER A 98 -13.56 4.98 -0.62
N LEU A 99 -12.23 4.89 -0.61
CA LEU A 99 -11.34 5.92 -1.15
C LEU A 99 -11.49 6.05 -2.67
N ARG A 100 -11.71 4.94 -3.36
CA ARG A 100 -12.02 4.94 -4.80
C ARG A 100 -13.35 5.62 -5.09
N THR A 101 -14.38 5.38 -4.28
CA THR A 101 -15.67 6.06 -4.40
C THR A 101 -15.51 7.57 -4.23
N GLU A 102 -14.71 8.01 -3.25
CA GLU A 102 -14.41 9.43 -3.05
C GLU A 102 -13.64 10.03 -4.25
N TYR A 103 -12.61 9.34 -4.73
CA TYR A 103 -11.83 9.74 -5.91
C TYR A 103 -12.71 9.86 -7.16
N ARG A 104 -13.62 8.90 -7.39
CA ARG A 104 -14.55 8.94 -8.52
C ARG A 104 -15.68 9.95 -8.37
N LYS A 105 -15.96 10.44 -7.16
CA LYS A 105 -16.94 11.53 -6.91
C LYS A 105 -16.31 12.91 -7.08
N THR A 106 -15.11 13.09 -6.55
CA THR A 106 -14.48 14.41 -6.36
C THR A 106 -13.34 14.69 -7.33
N GLY A 107 -12.74 13.65 -7.91
CA GLY A 107 -11.50 13.75 -8.68
C GLY A 107 -10.24 13.90 -7.82
N VAL A 108 -10.37 13.98 -6.49
CA VAL A 108 -9.25 14.20 -5.57
C VAL A 108 -8.69 12.86 -5.12
N GLY A 109 -7.48 12.54 -5.58
CA GLY A 109 -6.78 11.31 -5.19
C GLY A 109 -6.13 11.45 -3.83
N ARG A 110 -6.31 10.46 -2.96
CA ARG A 110 -5.57 10.37 -1.70
C ARG A 110 -4.26 9.63 -1.92
N ALA A 111 -3.13 10.32 -1.72
CA ALA A 111 -1.82 9.68 -1.65
C ALA A 111 -1.61 9.13 -0.24
N PHE A 112 -1.33 7.84 -0.10
CA PHE A 112 -1.07 7.24 1.22
C PHE A 112 0.37 7.50 1.68
N MET A 113 1.32 7.47 0.74
CA MET A 113 2.71 7.89 0.98
C MET A 113 2.95 9.30 0.43
N THR A 114 2.69 10.31 1.26
CA THR A 114 3.08 11.69 0.92
C THR A 114 4.59 11.86 1.00
N LYS A 115 5.13 12.90 0.35
CA LYS A 115 6.58 13.19 0.40
C LYS A 115 7.05 13.40 1.84
N GLU A 116 6.22 14.03 2.66
CA GLU A 116 6.46 14.28 4.08
C GLU A 116 6.51 12.97 4.87
N ARG A 117 5.57 12.05 4.61
CA ARG A 117 5.54 10.74 5.27
C ARG A 117 6.71 9.85 4.84
N ILE A 118 7.05 9.86 3.55
CA ILE A 118 8.25 9.17 3.04
C ILE A 118 9.48 9.72 3.73
N ARG A 119 9.58 11.05 3.85
CA ARG A 119 10.69 11.72 4.52
C ARG A 119 10.81 11.29 5.97
N GLU A 120 9.72 11.32 6.74
CA GLU A 120 9.69 10.83 8.13
C GLU A 120 10.12 9.37 8.25
N LEU A 121 9.65 8.51 7.35
CA LEU A 121 9.95 7.08 7.37
C LEU A 121 11.35 6.73 6.83
N CYS A 122 12.00 7.65 6.11
CA CYS A 122 13.33 7.46 5.52
C CYS A 122 14.44 8.25 6.22
N GLU A 123 14.12 9.32 6.95
CA GLU A 123 15.09 10.20 7.65
C GLU A 123 15.35 9.80 9.11
N LEU A 124 14.59 8.83 9.66
CA LEU A 124 14.95 8.10 10.89
C LEU A 124 15.92 6.94 10.56
#